data_AF-A0A9D5WVV9-F1
#
_entry.id   AF-A0A9D5WVV9-F1
#
_cell.length_a   1.000
_cell.length_b   1.000
_cell.length_c   1.000
_cell.angle_alpha   90.00
_cell.angle_beta   90.00
_cell.angle_gamma   90.00
#
_symmetry.space_group_name_H-M   'P 1'
#
loop_
_entity.id
_entity.type
_entity.pdbx_description
1 polymer ?
#
loop_
_entity_poly.entity_id
_entity_poly.type
_entity_poly.pdbx_seq_one_letter_code
_entity_poly.pdbx_strand_id
1 'polypeptide(L)'
;MKKVIACFVIFATILFACPLGSVAQNNTATQQKPNAVNTVSKDAQGSDALDELEAESNVPQAQKTSADNMGFHQLLKQKFIDGNAGFMSLVALALVLGLAFCIERIIYLSLSEIDAKRFMGKLTDLIVANDIEQAKELSRNTRGPVASICYQGLLRIDSSIEDIERSVASY
;
A
#
# COMPACT_ATOMS: atom_id res chain seq x y z
N MET A 1 14.76 -11.28 -4.30
CA MET A 1 15.41 -10.93 -3.01
C MET A 1 16.10 -9.55 -3.03
N LYS A 2 17.39 -9.40 -3.41
CA LYS A 2 18.17 -8.13 -3.25
C LYS A 2 17.42 -6.85 -3.67
N LYS A 3 16.77 -6.84 -4.84
CA LYS A 3 16.04 -5.67 -5.38
C LYS A 3 14.82 -5.30 -4.54
N VAL A 4 14.05 -6.28 -4.06
CA VAL A 4 12.84 -6.06 -3.25
C VAL A 4 13.22 -5.53 -1.87
N ILE A 5 14.25 -6.11 -1.24
CA ILE A 5 14.79 -5.66 0.04
C ILE A 5 15.34 -4.22 -0.08
N ALA A 6 16.04 -3.90 -1.17
CA ALA A 6 16.53 -2.55 -1.44
C ALA A 6 15.39 -1.53 -1.57
N CYS A 7 14.34 -1.83 -2.35
CA CYS A 7 13.16 -0.97 -2.45
C CYS A 7 12.48 -0.75 -1.08
N PHE A 8 12.43 -1.78 -0.24
CA PHE A 8 11.82 -1.69 1.09
C PHE A 8 12.61 -0.78 2.04
N VAL A 9 13.95 -0.91 2.04
CA VAL A 9 14.85 -0.05 2.82
C VAL A 9 14.75 1.42 2.35
N ILE A 10 14.67 1.66 1.05
CA ILE A 10 14.49 3.01 0.48
C ILE A 10 13.15 3.61 0.91
N PHE A 11 12.06 2.84 0.90
CA PHE A 11 10.75 3.34 1.32
C PHE A 11 10.71 3.65 2.83
N ALA A 12 11.33 2.80 3.65
CA ALA A 12 11.45 3.02 5.10
C ALA A 12 12.32 4.24 5.46
N THR A 13 13.42 4.47 4.75
CA THR A 13 14.26 5.66 4.99
C THR A 13 13.59 6.96 4.54
N ILE A 14 12.83 6.94 3.44
CA ILE A 14 12.04 8.10 3.01
C ILE A 14 10.93 8.45 4.02
N LEU A 15 10.24 7.45 4.58
CA LEU A 15 9.25 7.64 5.64
C LEU A 15 9.86 8.16 6.95
N PHE A 16 11.09 7.76 7.29
CA PHE A 16 11.80 8.22 8.48
C PHE A 16 12.43 9.62 8.32
N ALA A 17 12.81 10.00 7.09
CA ALA A 17 13.49 11.26 6.78
C ALA A 17 12.54 12.46 6.58
N CYS A 18 11.23 12.24 6.50
CA CYS A 18 10.24 13.32 6.38
C CYS A 18 9.68 13.69 7.77
N PRO A 19 10.10 14.80 8.40
CA PRO A 19 9.50 15.22 9.65
C PRO A 19 8.06 15.68 9.40
N LEU A 20 7.10 14.98 10.02
CA LEU A 20 5.72 15.44 10.14
C LEU A 20 5.69 16.68 11.03
N GLY A 21 5.94 17.84 10.43
CA GLY A 21 5.92 19.14 11.10
C GLY A 21 4.50 19.51 11.54
N SER A 22 4.19 19.29 12.81
CA SER A 22 2.96 19.77 13.44
C SER A 22 2.95 21.29 13.52
N VAL A 23 2.39 21.95 12.52
CA VAL A 23 2.13 23.40 12.54
C VAL A 23 0.84 23.66 13.33
N ALA A 24 0.98 24.05 14.59
CA ALA A 24 -0.11 24.63 15.36
C ALA A 24 -0.24 26.12 15.01
N GLN A 25 -1.25 26.49 14.22
CA GLN A 25 -1.59 27.90 13.99
C GLN A 25 -2.34 28.48 15.20
N ASN A 26 -1.62 29.19 16.07
CA ASN A 26 -2.24 30.11 17.02
C ASN A 26 -2.41 31.48 16.34
N ASN A 27 -3.64 31.82 15.96
CA ASN A 27 -3.94 33.10 15.32
C ASN A 27 -4.04 34.23 16.36
N THR A 28 -3.04 35.10 16.38
CA THR A 28 -3.16 36.48 16.87
C THR A 28 -3.02 37.45 15.69
N ALA A 29 -3.75 38.56 15.73
CA ALA A 29 -3.76 39.58 14.68
C ALA A 29 -2.35 40.21 14.49
N THR A 30 -1.99 40.88 13.38
CA THR A 30 -2.80 41.82 12.59
C THR A 30 -2.12 42.14 11.22
N GLN A 31 -2.94 42.45 10.20
CA GLN A 31 -2.67 43.26 8.97
C GLN A 31 -1.46 42.97 8.03
N GLN A 32 -1.74 42.80 6.72
CA GLN A 32 -1.18 43.64 5.63
C GLN A 32 -2.03 43.48 4.32
N LYS A 33 -2.39 44.60 3.68
CA LYS A 33 -2.90 44.77 2.29
C LYS A 33 -1.80 45.57 1.54
N PRO A 34 -1.46 45.38 0.24
CA PRO A 34 -2.34 45.26 -0.95
C PRO A 34 -1.91 44.08 -1.89
N ASN A 35 -2.22 43.94 -3.19
CA ASN A 35 -2.86 44.83 -4.18
C ASN A 35 -3.62 44.04 -5.29
N ALA A 36 -4.24 44.76 -6.25
CA ALA A 36 -5.03 44.18 -7.35
C ALA A 36 -4.25 43.95 -8.66
N VAL A 37 -4.61 42.90 -9.41
CA VAL A 37 -4.55 42.80 -10.89
C VAL A 37 -5.76 42.02 -11.38
N ASN A 38 -6.41 42.52 -12.44
CA ASN A 38 -7.57 41.90 -13.08
C ASN A 38 -7.18 40.78 -14.04
N THR A 39 -8.04 39.77 -14.21
CA THR A 39 -8.37 39.22 -15.54
C THR A 39 -9.83 38.76 -15.56
N VAL A 40 -10.51 39.09 -16.65
CA VAL A 40 -11.96 38.95 -16.82
C VAL A 40 -12.35 37.51 -17.15
N SER A 41 -13.44 37.04 -16.56
CA SER A 41 -14.46 36.26 -17.27
C SER A 41 -15.83 36.52 -16.63
N LYS A 42 -16.87 36.40 -17.45
CA LYS A 42 -18.16 37.08 -17.32
C LYS A 42 -19.28 36.05 -17.16
N ASP A 43 -20.25 36.35 -16.29
CA ASP A 43 -21.69 36.04 -16.34
C ASP A 43 -22.27 36.39 -14.96
N ALA A 44 -22.97 37.51 -14.76
CA ALA A 44 -24.29 37.93 -15.25
C ALA A 44 -25.46 37.43 -14.38
N GLN A 45 -26.32 38.37 -13.97
CA GLN A 45 -27.52 38.23 -13.09
C GLN A 45 -27.23 38.05 -11.58
N GLY A 46 -27.73 38.87 -10.66
CA GLY A 46 -28.46 40.15 -10.79
C GLY A 46 -29.24 40.50 -9.50
N SER A 47 -29.34 41.80 -9.15
CA SER A 47 -30.14 42.43 -8.05
C SER A 47 -30.06 41.84 -6.63
N ASP A 48 -30.12 42.61 -5.55
CA ASP A 48 -30.24 44.07 -5.40
C ASP A 48 -29.57 44.52 -4.09
N ALA A 49 -29.35 45.82 -3.94
CA ALA A 49 -28.73 46.40 -2.75
C ALA A 49 -29.79 46.97 -1.77
N LEU A 50 -29.31 47.77 -0.80
CA LEU A 50 -30.01 48.58 0.21
C LEU A 50 -30.21 47.86 1.57
N ASP A 51 -29.49 48.15 2.68
CA ASP A 51 -29.20 49.44 3.39
C ASP A 51 -30.41 49.88 4.25
N GLU A 52 -30.34 50.27 5.54
CA GLU A 52 -29.27 50.34 6.58
C GLU A 52 -29.96 50.53 7.99
N LEU A 53 -29.18 50.56 9.09
CA LEU A 53 -29.47 51.05 10.47
C LEU A 53 -29.99 50.13 11.62
N GLU A 54 -29.01 49.71 12.45
CA GLU A 54 -28.89 49.96 13.91
C GLU A 54 -29.68 49.23 15.03
N ALA A 55 -28.96 49.10 16.18
CA ALA A 55 -29.39 48.91 17.59
C ALA A 55 -29.67 47.50 18.17
N GLU A 56 -28.58 46.88 18.65
CA GLU A 56 -28.40 45.97 19.80
C GLU A 56 -29.59 45.27 20.52
N SER A 57 -29.51 43.94 20.66
CA SER A 57 -29.90 43.22 21.90
C SER A 57 -29.32 41.80 21.98
N ASN A 58 -28.89 41.41 23.18
CA ASN A 58 -28.29 40.11 23.55
C ASN A 58 -29.41 39.16 24.07
N VAL A 59 -29.32 37.81 24.17
CA VAL A 59 -28.15 36.91 24.22
C VAL A 59 -28.25 35.73 23.19
N PRO A 60 -28.14 34.39 23.44
CA PRO A 60 -27.73 33.47 22.36
C PRO A 60 -28.87 32.63 21.75
N GLN A 61 -28.84 32.40 20.43
CA GLN A 61 -29.68 31.37 19.80
C GLN A 61 -28.84 30.27 19.17
N ALA A 62 -29.04 29.04 19.65
CA ALA A 62 -28.36 27.84 19.17
C ALA A 62 -28.68 27.60 17.69
N GLN A 63 -27.69 27.81 16.82
CA GLN A 63 -27.88 27.71 15.38
C GLN A 63 -27.88 26.25 14.92
N LYS A 64 -29.07 25.64 14.95
CA LYS A 64 -29.39 24.44 14.16
C LYS A 64 -29.23 24.77 12.67
N THR A 65 -28.06 24.54 12.10
CA THR A 65 -27.88 24.62 10.65
C THR A 65 -28.41 23.36 9.98
N SER A 66 -29.62 23.49 9.44
CA SER A 66 -30.22 22.75 8.32
C SER A 66 -29.69 21.33 8.05
N ALA A 67 -30.41 20.33 8.55
CA ALA A 67 -30.26 18.94 8.12
C ALA A 67 -31.02 18.70 6.81
N ASP A 68 -30.52 19.21 5.68
CA ASP A 68 -30.86 18.70 4.36
C ASP A 68 -29.64 18.80 3.42
N ASN A 69 -29.42 17.74 2.62
CA ASN A 69 -28.39 17.60 1.60
C ASN A 69 -26.92 17.87 1.99
N MET A 70 -26.50 17.45 3.19
CA MET A 70 -25.07 17.16 3.40
C MET A 70 -24.65 15.93 2.56
N GLY A 71 -24.00 16.16 1.43
CA GLY A 71 -23.39 15.10 0.64
C GLY A 71 -22.39 14.27 1.45
N PHE A 72 -22.23 12.98 1.13
CA PHE A 72 -21.44 12.01 1.89
C PHE A 72 -20.06 12.50 2.35
N HIS A 73 -19.35 13.25 1.50
CA HIS A 73 -18.05 13.84 1.83
C HIS A 73 -18.09 14.87 2.98
N GLN A 74 -19.15 15.68 3.06
CA GLN A 74 -19.33 16.65 4.14
C GLN A 74 -19.68 15.94 5.46
N LEU A 75 -20.48 14.87 5.39
CA LEU A 75 -20.78 14.00 6.53
C LEU A 75 -19.52 13.30 7.08
N LEU A 76 -18.66 12.81 6.18
CA LEU A 76 -17.36 12.22 6.52
C LEU A 76 -16.42 13.24 7.17
N LYS A 77 -16.34 14.47 6.64
CA LYS A 77 -15.56 15.56 7.26
C LYS A 77 -16.06 15.89 8.66
N GLN A 78 -17.37 16.01 8.85
CA GLN A 78 -17.97 16.26 10.16
C GLN A 78 -17.56 15.14 11.15
N LYS A 79 -17.71 13.86 10.76
CA LYS A 79 -17.33 12.72 11.61
C LYS A 79 -15.82 12.58 11.85
N PHE A 80 -14.99 13.09 10.95
CA PHE A 80 -13.54 13.13 11.16
C PHE A 80 -13.12 14.23 12.15
N ILE A 81 -13.77 15.40 12.08
CA ILE A 81 -13.53 16.55 12.98
C ILE A 81 -14.09 16.28 14.38
N ASP A 82 -15.28 15.68 14.48
CA ASP A 82 -15.88 15.24 15.76
C ASP A 82 -15.11 14.05 16.40
N GLY A 83 -14.21 13.41 15.63
CA GLY A 83 -13.45 12.25 16.05
C GLY A 83 -12.25 12.60 16.93
N ASN A 84 -12.39 12.44 18.24
CA ASN A 84 -11.29 12.63 19.20
C ASN A 84 -10.07 11.74 18.89
N ALA A 85 -8.88 12.21 19.25
CA ALA A 85 -7.59 11.56 18.98
C ALA A 85 -7.54 10.07 19.40
N GLY A 86 -8.18 9.71 20.51
CA GLY A 86 -8.26 8.31 20.99
C GLY A 86 -9.11 7.37 20.13
N PHE A 87 -10.05 7.89 19.33
CA PHE A 87 -10.81 7.10 18.36
C PHE A 87 -10.00 6.91 17.07
N MET A 88 -9.35 7.97 16.59
CA MET A 88 -8.50 7.92 15.39
C MET A 88 -7.24 7.07 15.59
N SER A 89 -6.69 7.00 16.81
CA SER A 89 -5.52 6.18 17.10
C SER A 89 -5.76 4.67 16.94
N LEU A 90 -7.00 4.19 17.18
CA LEU A 90 -7.34 2.78 16.96
C LEU A 90 -7.29 2.43 15.48
N VAL A 91 -7.85 3.30 14.63
CA VAL A 91 -7.80 3.14 13.15
C VAL A 91 -6.37 3.20 12.64
N ALA A 92 -5.55 4.12 13.17
CA ALA A 92 -4.14 4.23 12.82
C ALA A 92 -3.33 2.99 13.25
N LEU A 93 -3.57 2.46 14.44
CA LEU A 93 -2.92 1.23 14.94
C LEU A 93 -3.32 0.01 14.09
N ALA A 94 -4.60 -0.13 13.75
CA ALA A 94 -5.09 -1.17 12.87
C ALA A 94 -4.47 -1.08 11.46
N LEU A 95 -4.30 0.14 10.93
CA LEU A 95 -3.61 0.36 9.65
C LEU A 95 -2.15 -0.07 9.69
N VAL A 96 -1.41 0.28 10.76
CA VAL A 96 0.01 -0.08 10.91
C VAL A 96 0.20 -1.60 11.06
N LEU A 97 -0.60 -2.26 11.91
CA LEU A 97 -0.53 -3.71 12.08
C LEU A 97 -0.97 -4.48 10.82
N GLY A 98 -2.04 -4.02 10.17
CA GLY A 98 -2.51 -4.60 8.90
C GLY A 98 -1.47 -4.49 7.80
N LEU A 99 -0.86 -3.31 7.64
CA LEU A 99 0.21 -3.10 6.67
C LEU A 99 1.43 -3.98 6.97
N ALA A 100 1.84 -4.09 8.23
CA ALA A 100 2.95 -4.96 8.66
C ALA A 100 2.71 -6.43 8.30
N PHE A 101 1.51 -6.95 8.54
CA PHE A 101 1.13 -8.31 8.15
C PHE A 101 1.10 -8.51 6.63
N CYS A 102 0.59 -7.54 5.86
CA CYS A 102 0.65 -7.57 4.40
C CYS A 102 2.10 -7.65 3.90
N ILE A 103 3.01 -6.86 4.47
CA ILE A 103 4.44 -6.87 4.11
C ILE A 103 5.09 -8.22 4.44
N GLU A 104 4.83 -8.78 5.63
CA GLU A 104 5.30 -10.11 6.03
C GLU A 104 4.88 -11.18 5.01
N ARG A 105 3.60 -11.19 4.65
CA ARG A 105 3.06 -12.17 3.70
C ARG A 105 3.63 -11.99 2.28
N ILE A 106 3.83 -10.76 1.82
CA ILE A 106 4.46 -10.46 0.51
C ILE A 106 5.90 -10.98 0.48
N ILE A 107 6.68 -10.75 1.54
CA ILE A 107 8.06 -11.24 1.64
C ILE A 107 8.08 -12.77 1.71
N TYR A 108 7.21 -13.39 2.49
CA TYR A 108 7.10 -14.85 2.59
C TYR A 108 6.81 -15.51 1.22
N LEU A 109 5.87 -14.95 0.44
CA LEU A 109 5.57 -15.43 -0.90
C LEU A 109 6.75 -15.20 -1.86
N SER A 110 7.35 -14.00 -1.83
CA SER A 110 8.52 -13.64 -2.65
C SER A 110 9.80 -14.45 -2.33
N LEU A 111 9.87 -15.10 -1.17
CA LEU A 111 10.91 -16.06 -0.80
C LEU A 111 10.52 -17.51 -1.16
N SER A 112 9.25 -17.80 -1.42
CA SER A 112 8.74 -19.13 -1.74
C SER A 112 8.62 -19.36 -3.26
N GLU A 113 8.55 -18.29 -4.04
CA GLU A 113 8.62 -18.33 -5.51
C GLU A 113 10.04 -18.68 -6.00
N ILE A 114 10.10 -19.50 -7.05
CA ILE A 114 11.34 -19.85 -7.76
C ILE A 114 11.34 -19.27 -9.17
N ASP A 115 12.52 -18.90 -9.66
CA ASP A 115 12.77 -18.64 -11.09
C ASP A 115 12.77 -19.98 -11.87
N ALA A 116 11.60 -20.63 -12.00
CA ALA A 116 11.48 -21.97 -12.60
C ALA A 116 12.15 -22.09 -13.98
N LYS A 117 12.04 -21.05 -14.83
CA LYS A 117 12.69 -20.99 -16.14
C LYS A 117 14.23 -21.02 -16.04
N ARG A 118 14.80 -20.38 -15.01
CA ARG A 118 16.25 -20.30 -14.78
C ARG A 118 16.80 -21.54 -14.07
N PHE A 119 15.96 -22.20 -13.27
CA PHE A 119 16.23 -23.52 -12.70
C PHE A 119 16.26 -24.59 -13.81
N MET A 120 15.22 -24.66 -14.65
CA MET A 120 15.11 -25.64 -15.74
C MET A 120 16.28 -25.55 -16.73
N GLY A 121 16.69 -24.35 -17.16
CA GLY A 121 17.85 -24.19 -18.04
C GLY A 121 19.12 -24.83 -17.46
N LYS A 122 19.47 -24.48 -16.21
CA LYS A 122 20.61 -25.09 -15.51
C LYS A 122 20.50 -26.60 -15.36
N LEU A 123 19.28 -27.10 -15.13
CA LEU A 123 19.04 -28.53 -14.95
C LEU A 123 19.26 -29.29 -16.28
N THR A 124 18.76 -28.74 -17.39
CA THR A 124 19.02 -29.25 -18.73
C THR A 124 20.51 -29.24 -19.07
N ASP A 125 21.23 -28.16 -18.75
CA ASP A 125 22.68 -28.06 -18.98
C ASP A 125 23.44 -29.21 -18.27
N LEU A 126 23.09 -29.52 -17.01
CA LEU A 126 23.69 -30.61 -16.23
C LEU A 126 23.34 -32.00 -16.79
N ILE A 127 22.07 -32.22 -17.19
CA ILE A 127 21.61 -33.49 -17.76
C ILE A 127 22.31 -33.76 -19.11
N VAL A 128 22.43 -32.73 -19.97
CA VAL A 128 23.16 -32.85 -21.26
C VAL A 128 24.65 -33.14 -21.02
N ALA A 129 25.24 -32.59 -19.97
CA ALA A 129 26.61 -32.92 -19.53
C ALA A 129 26.75 -34.30 -18.86
N ASN A 130 25.67 -35.08 -18.72
CA ASN A 130 25.62 -36.35 -17.96
C ASN A 130 25.97 -36.21 -16.46
N ASP A 131 25.91 -35.01 -15.88
CA ASP A 131 26.18 -34.79 -14.45
C ASP A 131 24.89 -34.91 -13.62
N ILE A 132 24.48 -36.16 -13.42
CA ILE A 132 23.25 -36.51 -12.73
C ILE A 132 23.35 -36.25 -11.21
N GLU A 133 24.54 -36.33 -10.62
CA GLU A 133 24.73 -36.01 -9.19
C GLU A 133 24.57 -34.51 -8.92
N GLN A 134 25.17 -33.62 -9.73
CA GLN A 134 24.90 -32.19 -9.58
C GLN A 134 23.46 -31.82 -9.94
N ALA A 135 22.82 -32.52 -10.88
CA ALA A 135 21.39 -32.31 -11.17
C ALA A 135 20.50 -32.63 -9.95
N LYS A 136 20.80 -33.73 -9.24
CA LYS A 136 20.15 -34.09 -7.97
C LYS A 136 20.40 -33.04 -6.89
N GLU A 137 21.64 -32.59 -6.71
CA GLU A 137 22.01 -31.61 -5.68
C GLU A 137 21.43 -30.21 -5.95
N LEU A 138 21.41 -29.76 -7.22
CA LEU A 138 20.74 -28.53 -7.63
C LEU A 138 19.23 -28.56 -7.33
N SER A 139 18.59 -29.70 -7.59
CA SER A 139 17.15 -29.90 -7.36
C SER A 139 16.83 -29.96 -5.87
N ARG A 140 17.68 -30.61 -5.06
CA ARG A 140 17.56 -30.66 -3.59
C ARG A 140 17.72 -29.29 -2.92
N ASN A 141 18.66 -28.46 -3.39
CA ASN A 141 18.90 -27.13 -2.82
C ASN A 141 17.91 -26.06 -3.32
N THR A 142 17.13 -26.33 -4.36
CA THR A 142 16.15 -25.38 -4.90
C THR A 142 14.79 -25.57 -4.20
N ARG A 143 14.41 -24.61 -3.36
CA ARG A 143 13.13 -24.62 -2.63
C ARG A 143 11.93 -24.32 -3.54
N GLY A 144 11.22 -25.34 -4.03
CA GLY A 144 9.92 -25.14 -4.71
C GLY A 144 9.34 -26.43 -5.31
N PRO A 145 8.03 -26.46 -5.61
CA PRO A 145 7.33 -27.68 -6.03
C PRO A 145 7.90 -28.29 -7.32
N VAL A 146 8.27 -27.45 -8.29
CA VAL A 146 8.89 -27.89 -9.56
C VAL A 146 10.23 -28.59 -9.29
N ALA A 147 11.06 -28.04 -8.39
CA ALA A 147 12.36 -28.60 -8.09
C ALA A 147 12.26 -29.93 -7.31
N SER A 148 11.29 -30.06 -6.39
CA SER A 148 11.01 -31.34 -5.72
C SER A 148 10.52 -32.41 -6.69
N ILE A 149 9.68 -32.07 -7.67
CA ILE A 149 9.23 -33.02 -8.70
C ILE A 149 10.40 -33.45 -9.61
N CYS A 150 11.22 -32.50 -10.07
CA CYS A 150 12.45 -32.83 -10.81
C CYS A 150 13.38 -33.75 -10.00
N TYR A 151 13.55 -33.49 -8.70
CA TYR A 151 14.35 -34.32 -7.80
C TYR A 151 13.80 -35.76 -7.67
N GLN A 152 12.47 -35.94 -7.58
CA GLN A 152 11.87 -37.28 -7.54
C GLN A 152 12.03 -38.05 -8.85
N GLY A 153 11.99 -37.37 -10.01
CA GLY A 153 12.31 -37.98 -11.29
C GLY A 153 13.79 -38.37 -11.40
N LEU A 154 14.70 -37.48 -11.01
CA LEU A 154 16.16 -37.71 -11.00
C LEU A 154 16.59 -38.85 -10.07
N LEU A 155 15.83 -39.11 -8.99
CA LEU A 155 16.06 -40.25 -8.09
C LEU A 155 15.80 -41.62 -8.73
N ARG A 156 15.06 -41.67 -9.85
CA ARG A 156 14.64 -42.91 -10.54
C ARG A 156 15.04 -42.91 -12.02
N ILE A 157 16.00 -42.08 -12.41
CA ILE A 157 16.43 -41.92 -13.81
C ILE A 157 16.95 -43.22 -14.45
N ASP A 158 17.42 -44.17 -13.63
CA ASP A 158 17.88 -45.50 -14.05
C ASP A 158 16.75 -46.55 -14.18
N SER A 159 15.50 -46.19 -13.84
CA SER A 159 14.30 -47.04 -13.96
C SER A 159 13.57 -46.83 -15.29
N SER A 160 12.52 -47.62 -15.57
CA SER A 160 11.72 -47.39 -16.77
C SER A 160 10.93 -46.08 -16.68
N ILE A 161 10.51 -45.54 -17.82
CA ILE A 161 9.78 -44.27 -17.87
C ILE A 161 8.45 -44.36 -17.10
N GLU A 162 7.80 -45.51 -17.10
CA GLU A 162 6.56 -45.78 -16.38
C GLU A 162 6.73 -45.69 -14.85
N ASP A 163 7.86 -46.17 -14.31
CA ASP A 163 8.18 -46.06 -12.88
C ASP A 163 8.45 -44.60 -12.46
N ILE A 164 9.08 -43.82 -13.34
CA ILE A 164 9.33 -42.38 -13.15
C ILE A 164 7.99 -41.63 -13.14
N GLU A 165 7.15 -41.84 -14.15
CA GLU A 165 5.82 -41.23 -14.24
C GLU A 165 4.95 -41.61 -13.04
N ARG A 166 4.95 -42.88 -12.63
CA ARG A 166 4.20 -43.35 -11.46
C ARG A 166 4.70 -42.68 -10.18
N SER A 167 6.01 -42.55 -10.00
CA SER A 167 6.59 -41.88 -8.85
C SER A 167 6.20 -40.40 -8.81
N VAL A 168 6.26 -39.69 -9.93
CA VAL A 168 5.91 -38.27 -10.03
C VAL A 168 4.41 -38.04 -9.81
N ALA A 169 3.54 -38.91 -10.35
CA ALA A 169 2.09 -38.82 -10.16
C ALA A 169 1.63 -39.18 -8.73
N SER A 170 2.48 -39.80 -7.92
CA SER A 170 2.20 -40.20 -6.53
C SER A 170 2.67 -39.20 -5.46
N TYR A 171 3.26 -38.08 -5.89
CA TYR A 171 3.97 -37.11 -5.03
C TYR A 171 3.30 -35.73 -5.01
#